data_AF-A0A6A0A2L5-F1
#
_entry.id   AF-A0A6A0A2L5-F1
#
_cell.length_a   1.000
_cell.length_b   1.000
_cell.length_c   1.000
_cell.angle_alpha   90.00
_cell.angle_beta   90.00
_cell.angle_gamma   90.00
#
_symmetry.space_group_name_H-M   'P 1'
#
loop_
_entity.id
_entity.type
_entity.pdbx_description
1 polymer ?
#
loop_
_entity_poly.entity_id
_entity_poly.type
_entity_poly.pdbx_seq_one_letter_code
_entity_poly.pdbx_strand_id
1 'polypeptide(L)'
;MADQLRRWKLTKGHVKHGSGLNNARPNTERWLAPIKPHLQHLAAASSAGTSLVANLKHISVTLATWDAVWEVYLDPKWAEQRLRLYGAQDWTLEQFFKKLEEEMAEVSMQRHGQAKQLVVFFGAASIGTRGGWGADAVLRACRKVVCRPRGTDQRRAMNMPGEVKL
;
A
#
# COMPACT_ATOMS: atom_id res chain seq x y z
N MET A 1 -13.12 -6.69 36.67
CA MET A 1 -12.64 -7.39 35.46
C MET A 1 -11.48 -6.59 34.89
N ALA A 2 -10.28 -7.15 34.86
CA ALA A 2 -9.09 -6.45 34.39
C ALA A 2 -9.22 -6.14 32.89
N ASP A 3 -8.87 -4.90 32.51
CA ASP A 3 -8.78 -4.51 31.11
C ASP A 3 -7.68 -5.32 30.43
N GLN A 4 -8.06 -6.43 29.80
CA GLN A 4 -7.15 -7.17 28.93
C GLN A 4 -6.81 -6.31 27.73
N LEU A 5 -5.58 -5.81 27.74
CA LEU A 5 -4.96 -5.09 26.64
C LEU A 5 -4.84 -6.04 25.44
N ARG A 6 -5.76 -5.90 24.47
CA ARG A 6 -5.64 -6.62 23.20
C ARG A 6 -4.48 -6.04 22.40
N ARG A 7 -3.68 -6.92 21.80
CA ARG A 7 -2.48 -6.55 21.05
C ARG A 7 -2.63 -6.98 19.60
N TRP A 8 -2.63 -6.01 18.70
CA TRP A 8 -2.58 -6.24 17.27
C TRP A 8 -1.17 -6.03 16.73
N LYS A 9 -0.80 -6.79 15.70
CA LYS A 9 0.55 -6.76 15.12
C LYS A 9 0.48 -6.76 13.60
N LEU A 10 0.94 -5.66 13.00
CA LEU A 10 1.26 -5.61 11.58
C LEU A 10 2.76 -5.82 11.41
N THR A 11 3.16 -6.79 10.59
CA THR A 11 4.58 -7.07 10.32
C THR A 11 4.99 -6.54 8.95
N LYS A 12 6.29 -6.31 8.76
CA LYS A 12 6.84 -5.98 7.43
C LYS A 12 6.48 -7.05 6.38
N GLY A 13 6.41 -8.32 6.78
CA GLY A 13 5.98 -9.42 5.91
C GLY A 13 4.53 -9.28 5.45
N HIS A 14 3.60 -8.96 6.36
CA HIS A 14 2.20 -8.71 6.02
C HIS A 14 2.06 -7.54 5.04
N VAL A 15 2.79 -6.44 5.27
CA VAL A 15 2.77 -5.28 4.37
C VAL A 15 3.28 -5.66 2.99
N LYS A 16 4.42 -6.34 2.88
CA LYS A 16 4.98 -6.75 1.58
C LYS A 16 4.08 -7.74 0.82
N HIS A 17 3.36 -8.60 1.53
CA HIS A 17 2.41 -9.52 0.93
C HIS A 17 1.16 -8.78 0.45
N GLY A 18 0.53 -7.97 1.31
CA GLY A 18 -0.68 -7.20 0.98
C GLY A 18 -0.46 -6.16 -0.11
N SER A 19 0.71 -5.52 -0.15
CA SER A 19 1.09 -4.53 -1.17
C SER A 19 1.53 -5.15 -2.51
N GLY A 20 1.64 -6.47 -2.60
CA GLY A 20 2.16 -7.15 -3.79
C GLY A 20 3.67 -6.98 -4.04
N LEU A 21 4.41 -6.31 -3.13
CA LEU A 21 5.86 -6.10 -3.22
C LEU A 21 6.65 -7.41 -3.31
N ASN A 22 6.15 -8.48 -2.69
CA ASN A 22 6.78 -9.79 -2.79
C ASN A 22 6.76 -10.36 -4.22
N ASN A 23 5.76 -9.99 -5.03
CA ASN A 23 5.58 -10.51 -6.38
C ASN A 23 6.20 -9.62 -7.45
N ALA A 24 6.47 -8.34 -7.14
CA ALA A 24 7.00 -7.37 -8.10
C ALA A 24 8.30 -7.83 -8.78
N ARG A 25 9.25 -8.37 -8.00
CA ARG A 25 10.52 -8.88 -8.54
C ARG A 25 10.33 -10.18 -9.34
N PRO A 26 9.68 -11.23 -8.80
CA PRO A 26 9.39 -12.44 -9.58
C PRO A 26 8.64 -12.19 -10.89
N ASN A 27 7.68 -11.25 -10.88
CA ASN A 27 6.95 -10.87 -12.09
C ASN A 27 7.86 -10.24 -13.14
N THR A 28 8.70 -9.27 -12.73
CA THR A 28 9.72 -8.67 -13.60
C THR A 28 10.67 -9.72 -14.18
N GLU A 29 11.17 -10.64 -13.35
CA GLU A 29 12.05 -11.72 -13.80
C GLU A 29 11.34 -12.65 -14.81
N ARG A 30 10.07 -13.00 -14.55
CA ARG A 30 9.24 -13.80 -15.46
C ARG A 30 8.98 -13.10 -16.79
N TRP A 31 8.70 -11.80 -16.78
CA TRP A 31 8.44 -11.03 -18.00
C TRP A 31 9.68 -10.81 -18.86
N LEU A 32 10.86 -10.73 -18.24
CA LEU A 32 12.13 -10.61 -18.94
C LEU A 32 12.68 -11.96 -19.42
N ALA A 33 12.21 -13.09 -18.88
CA ALA A 33 12.73 -14.41 -19.21
C ALA A 33 12.80 -14.71 -20.72
N PRO A 34 11.79 -14.39 -21.55
CA PRO A 34 11.84 -14.65 -22.99
C PRO A 34 12.91 -13.83 -23.73
N ILE A 35 13.18 -12.60 -23.28
CA ILE A 35 14.14 -11.69 -23.93
C ILE A 35 15.52 -11.71 -23.29
N LYS A 36 15.72 -12.47 -22.21
CA LYS A 36 17.01 -12.61 -21.52
C LYS A 36 18.20 -12.90 -22.46
N PRO A 37 18.13 -13.83 -23.44
CA PRO A 37 19.25 -14.03 -24.37
C PRO A 37 19.52 -12.81 -25.27
N HIS A 38 18.48 -12.08 -25.69
CA HIS A 38 18.62 -10.84 -26.47
C HIS A 38 19.33 -9.75 -25.65
N LEU A 39 18.97 -9.61 -24.37
CA LEU A 39 19.63 -8.68 -23.44
C LEU A 39 21.10 -9.04 -23.19
N GLN A 40 21.42 -10.34 -23.09
CA GLN A 40 22.80 -10.81 -22.96
C GLN A 40 23.62 -10.52 -24.23
N HIS A 41 23.02 -10.74 -25.40
CA HIS A 41 23.67 -10.46 -26.68
C HIS A 41 23.94 -8.96 -26.86
N LEU A 42 22.98 -8.10 -26.50
CA LEU A 42 23.15 -6.65 -26.45
C LEU A 42 24.27 -6.22 -25.49
N ALA A 43 24.28 -6.78 -24.27
CA ALA A 43 25.30 -6.47 -23.28
C ALA A 43 26.72 -6.86 -23.73
N ALA A 44 26.85 -7.95 -24.50
CA ALA A 44 28.12 -8.39 -25.07
C ALA A 44 28.59 -7.50 -26.24
N ALA A 45 27.67 -6.86 -26.95
CA ALA A 45 27.97 -5.95 -28.05
C ALA A 45 28.08 -4.51 -27.52
N SER A 46 29.15 -4.21 -26.78
CA SER A 46 29.41 -2.85 -26.31
C SER A 46 29.92 -1.96 -27.44
N SER A 47 29.38 -0.74 -27.56
CA SER A 47 29.92 0.34 -28.40
C SER A 47 30.94 1.21 -27.67
N ALA A 48 31.40 0.82 -26.47
CA ALA A 48 32.32 1.62 -25.68
C ALA A 48 33.70 1.66 -26.35
N GLY A 49 33.94 2.69 -27.16
CA GLY A 49 35.22 2.95 -27.83
C GLY A 49 35.06 3.67 -29.17
N THR A 50 36.17 3.93 -29.85
CA THR A 50 36.20 4.57 -31.17
C THR A 50 36.30 3.58 -32.33
N SER A 51 36.24 2.27 -32.06
CA SER A 51 36.38 1.24 -33.09
C SER A 51 35.12 1.17 -33.96
N LEU A 52 35.28 1.49 -35.26
CA LEU A 52 34.22 1.39 -36.24
C LEU A 52 33.65 -0.05 -36.33
N VAL A 53 34.51 -1.06 -36.25
CA VAL A 53 34.09 -2.47 -36.31
C VAL A 53 33.22 -2.85 -35.10
N ALA A 54 33.60 -2.38 -33.90
CA ALA A 54 32.80 -2.61 -32.69
C ALA A 54 31.44 -1.88 -32.78
N ASN A 55 31.43 -0.66 -33.32
CA ASN A 55 30.20 0.11 -33.51
C ASN A 55 29.25 -0.54 -34.53
N LEU A 56 29.77 -1.02 -35.66
CA LEU A 56 28.97 -1.75 -36.65
C LEU A 56 28.39 -3.03 -36.04
N LYS A 57 29.17 -3.77 -35.25
CA LYS A 57 28.69 -4.96 -34.53
C LYS A 57 27.58 -4.60 -33.54
N HIS A 58 27.73 -3.52 -32.77
CA HIS A 58 26.70 -3.03 -31.86
C HIS A 58 25.39 -2.66 -32.57
N ILE A 59 25.48 -1.95 -33.71
CA ILE A 59 24.30 -1.57 -34.52
C ILE A 59 23.59 -2.83 -35.04
N SER A 60 24.32 -3.78 -35.63
CA SER A 60 23.74 -5.01 -36.15
C SER A 60 23.04 -5.85 -35.07
N VAL A 61 23.66 -5.96 -33.88
CA VAL A 61 23.06 -6.66 -32.75
C VAL A 61 21.82 -5.93 -32.23
N THR A 62 21.85 -4.60 -32.17
CA THR A 62 20.70 -3.78 -31.79
C THR A 62 19.54 -3.98 -32.73
N LEU A 63 19.76 -3.86 -34.05
CA LEU A 63 18.70 -4.06 -35.05
C LEU A 63 18.11 -5.47 -35.00
N ALA A 64 18.96 -6.50 -34.88
CA ALA A 64 18.51 -7.89 -34.83
C ALA A 64 17.69 -8.24 -33.57
N THR A 65 17.84 -7.47 -32.49
CA THR A 65 17.15 -7.74 -31.21
C THR A 65 16.05 -6.74 -30.90
N TRP A 66 15.93 -5.66 -31.69
CA TRP A 66 15.10 -4.51 -31.42
C TRP A 66 13.63 -4.87 -31.22
N ASP A 67 13.04 -5.58 -32.20
CA ASP A 67 11.62 -5.93 -32.19
C ASP A 67 11.28 -6.82 -30.99
N ALA A 68 12.05 -7.90 -30.78
CA ALA A 68 11.83 -8.83 -29.67
C ALA A 68 11.93 -8.15 -28.29
N VAL A 69 12.86 -7.20 -28.14
CA VAL A 69 13.05 -6.47 -26.87
C VAL A 69 11.92 -5.45 -26.67
N TRP A 70 11.54 -4.69 -27.70
CA TRP A 70 10.51 -3.65 -27.56
C TRP A 70 9.10 -4.19 -27.38
N GLU A 71 8.75 -5.33 -27.99
CA GLU A 71 7.48 -6.02 -27.74
C GLU A 71 7.25 -6.28 -26.24
N VAL A 72 8.31 -6.65 -25.51
CA VAL A 72 8.20 -6.86 -24.05
C VAL A 72 8.15 -5.55 -23.28
N TYR A 73 8.92 -4.53 -23.68
CA TYR A 73 8.99 -3.26 -22.95
C TYR A 73 7.77 -2.36 -23.14
N LEU A 74 7.10 -2.43 -24.29
CA LEU A 74 5.88 -1.66 -24.57
C LEU A 74 4.63 -2.25 -23.91
N ASP A 75 4.72 -3.45 -23.34
CA ASP A 75 3.60 -4.09 -22.68
C ASP A 75 3.08 -3.22 -21.50
N PRO A 76 1.78 -2.88 -21.47
CA PRO A 76 1.20 -2.03 -20.44
C PRO A 76 1.34 -2.58 -19.01
N LYS A 77 1.62 -3.89 -18.84
CA LYS A 77 1.86 -4.51 -17.53
C LYS A 77 2.95 -3.83 -16.72
N TRP A 78 3.95 -3.23 -17.37
CA TRP A 78 5.02 -2.49 -16.68
C TRP A 78 4.51 -1.22 -16.01
N ALA A 79 3.71 -0.45 -16.74
CA ALA A 79 3.09 0.77 -16.23
C ALA A 79 2.08 0.43 -15.13
N GLU A 80 1.27 -0.61 -15.34
CA GLU A 80 0.31 -1.09 -14.35
C GLU A 80 1.00 -1.54 -13.06
N GLN A 81 2.07 -2.33 -13.14
CA GLN A 81 2.82 -2.76 -11.96
C GLN A 81 3.39 -1.55 -11.20
N ARG A 82 3.95 -0.55 -11.90
CA ARG A 82 4.46 0.67 -11.27
C ARG A 82 3.36 1.46 -10.57
N LEU A 83 2.20 1.61 -11.20
CA LEU A 83 1.04 2.28 -10.60
C LEU A 83 0.53 1.52 -9.38
N ARG A 84 0.39 0.20 -9.47
CA ARG A 84 -0.03 -0.65 -8.33
C ARG A 84 0.92 -0.55 -7.15
N LEU A 85 2.23 -0.42 -7.41
CA LEU A 85 3.24 -0.26 -6.36
C LEU A 85 3.20 1.13 -5.72
N TYR A 86 2.72 2.15 -6.43
CA TYR A 86 2.53 3.49 -5.90
C TYR A 86 1.39 3.49 -4.89
N GLY A 87 1.70 3.79 -3.63
CA GLY A 87 0.69 3.78 -2.55
C GLY A 87 0.23 2.38 -2.10
N ALA A 88 0.82 1.30 -2.61
CA ALA A 88 0.46 -0.08 -2.20
C ALA A 88 0.63 -0.33 -0.70
N GLN A 89 1.68 0.26 -0.12
CA GLN A 89 1.92 0.21 1.32
C GLN A 89 0.87 1.01 2.09
N ASP A 90 0.53 2.21 1.59
CA ASP A 90 -0.51 3.07 2.16
C ASP A 90 -1.86 2.36 2.17
N TRP A 91 -2.25 1.73 1.05
CA TRP A 91 -3.46 0.91 0.97
C TRP A 91 -3.45 -0.25 1.98
N THR A 92 -2.32 -0.96 2.12
CA THR A 92 -2.21 -2.08 3.08
C THR A 92 -2.33 -1.59 4.53
N LEU A 93 -1.78 -0.41 4.83
CA LEU A 93 -1.93 0.24 6.12
C LEU A 93 -3.39 0.64 6.36
N GLU A 94 -4.03 1.32 5.40
CA GLU A 94 -5.45 1.71 5.48
C GLU A 94 -6.37 0.52 5.75
N GLN A 95 -6.18 -0.62 5.06
CA GLN A 95 -6.96 -1.83 5.32
C GLN A 95 -6.74 -2.38 6.73
N PHE A 96 -5.50 -2.32 7.23
CA PHE A 96 -5.21 -2.73 8.60
C PHE A 96 -5.90 -1.83 9.62
N PHE A 97 -5.84 -0.50 9.46
CA PHE A 97 -6.51 0.43 10.38
C PHE A 97 -8.03 0.33 10.32
N LYS A 98 -8.61 0.15 9.12
CA LYS A 98 -10.04 -0.09 8.97
C LYS A 98 -10.49 -1.31 9.77
N LYS A 99 -9.76 -2.42 9.64
CA LYS A 99 -10.04 -3.65 10.39
C LYS A 99 -9.88 -3.44 11.91
N LEU A 100 -8.85 -2.70 12.32
CA LEU A 100 -8.68 -2.35 13.74
C LEU A 100 -9.85 -1.53 14.28
N GLU A 101 -10.34 -0.56 13.51
CA GLU A 101 -11.46 0.28 13.90
C GLU A 101 -12.75 -0.54 14.07
N GLU A 102 -13.03 -1.46 13.14
CA GLU A 102 -14.18 -2.38 13.21
C GLU A 102 -14.11 -3.28 14.45
N GLU A 103 -12.97 -3.95 14.68
CA GLU A 103 -12.78 -4.83 15.84
C GLU A 103 -12.85 -4.06 17.17
N MET A 104 -12.36 -2.81 17.19
CA MET A 104 -12.45 -1.95 18.37
C MET A 104 -13.85 -1.43 18.63
N ALA A 105 -14.61 -1.09 17.59
CA ALA A 105 -16.00 -0.69 17.72
C ALA A 105 -16.84 -1.83 18.32
N GLU A 106 -16.63 -3.06 17.87
CA GLU A 106 -17.28 -4.25 18.42
C GLU A 106 -16.95 -4.44 19.91
N VAL A 107 -15.66 -4.42 20.27
CA VAL A 107 -15.23 -4.58 21.67
C VAL A 107 -15.78 -3.45 22.56
N SER A 108 -15.81 -2.21 22.06
CA SER A 108 -16.34 -1.06 22.80
C SER A 108 -17.85 -1.20 23.03
N MET A 109 -18.60 -1.63 22.02
CA MET A 109 -20.04 -1.87 22.14
C MET A 109 -20.34 -2.99 23.15
N GLN A 110 -19.60 -4.10 23.11
CA GLN A 110 -19.77 -5.22 24.04
C GLN A 110 -19.45 -4.83 25.50
N ARG A 111 -18.40 -4.03 25.74
CA ARG A 111 -17.95 -3.71 27.11
C ARG A 111 -18.61 -2.48 27.72
N HIS A 112 -18.99 -1.50 26.91
CA HIS A 112 -19.36 -0.17 27.40
C HIS A 112 -20.68 0.36 26.84
N GLY A 113 -21.32 -0.33 25.88
CA GLY A 113 -22.58 0.09 25.26
C GLY A 113 -22.49 1.38 24.43
N GLN A 114 -21.29 1.90 24.18
CA GLN A 114 -21.04 3.13 23.41
C GLN A 114 -19.67 3.06 22.72
N ALA A 115 -19.51 3.80 21.60
CA ALA A 115 -18.22 3.93 20.91
C ALA A 115 -17.30 4.90 21.65
N LYS A 116 -16.20 4.41 22.23
CA LYS A 116 -15.15 5.25 22.84
C LYS A 116 -14.03 5.56 21.83
N GLN A 117 -13.30 6.64 22.09
CA GLN A 117 -12.18 7.11 21.29
C GLN A 117 -11.00 6.11 21.36
N LEU A 118 -10.47 5.73 20.20
CA LEU A 118 -9.34 4.82 20.06
C LEU A 118 -8.03 5.62 19.98
N VAL A 119 -7.09 5.33 20.88
CA VAL A 119 -5.73 5.90 20.84
C VAL A 119 -4.76 4.80 20.43
N VAL A 120 -4.10 4.96 19.28
CA VAL A 120 -3.12 4.01 18.75
C VAL A 120 -1.70 4.52 19.03
N PHE A 121 -0.88 3.71 19.69
CA PHE A 121 0.54 4.00 19.94
C PHE A 121 1.44 3.25 18.95
N PHE A 122 2.41 3.95 18.34
CA PHE A 122 3.42 3.35 17.47
C PHE A 122 4.75 3.20 18.21
N GLY A 123 5.27 1.98 18.27
CA GLY A 123 6.61 1.71 18.81
C GLY A 123 7.70 1.91 17.75
N ALA A 124 8.70 2.74 18.06
CA ALA A 124 9.79 3.12 17.15
C ALA A 124 10.76 1.99 16.75
N ALA A 125 10.63 0.78 17.30
CA ALA A 125 11.64 -0.27 17.23
C ALA A 125 11.88 -0.91 15.83
N SER A 126 11.23 -0.45 14.75
CA SER A 126 11.38 -1.06 13.41
C SER A 126 11.47 -0.08 12.24
N ILE A 127 11.54 1.23 12.49
CA ILE A 127 11.73 2.24 11.44
C ILE A 127 13.24 2.37 11.14
N GLY A 128 13.79 1.35 10.49
CA GLY A 128 15.18 1.37 10.03
C GLY A 128 15.37 2.40 8.91
N THR A 129 16.56 3.01 8.88
CA THR A 129 17.02 4.05 7.94
C THR A 129 17.09 3.62 6.46
N ARG A 130 16.71 2.37 6.13
CA ARG A 130 16.70 1.83 4.76
C ARG A 130 15.34 1.17 4.48
N GLY A 131 14.37 1.99 4.08
CA GLY A 131 12.99 1.54 3.81
C GLY A 131 12.12 1.42 5.07
N GLY A 132 12.30 2.35 6.01
CA GLY A 132 11.37 2.59 7.11
C GLY A 132 10.00 3.04 6.59
N TRP A 133 9.00 2.96 7.46
CA TRP A 133 7.63 3.35 7.15
C TRP A 133 7.64 4.85 6.83
N GLY A 134 7.03 5.27 5.72
CA GLY A 134 6.89 6.69 5.45
C GLY A 134 6.10 7.32 6.60
N ALA A 135 6.71 8.25 7.34
CA ALA A 135 6.03 8.92 8.46
C ALA A 135 4.69 9.52 8.01
N ASP A 136 4.64 10.00 6.76
CA ASP A 136 3.44 10.49 6.09
C ASP A 136 2.35 9.42 5.89
N ALA A 137 2.72 8.18 5.53
CA ALA A 137 1.78 7.06 5.41
C ALA A 137 1.16 6.66 6.76
N VAL A 138 1.99 6.64 7.81
CA VAL A 138 1.52 6.40 9.18
C VAL A 138 0.59 7.53 9.63
N LEU A 139 0.98 8.79 9.43
CA LEU A 139 0.18 9.95 9.81
C LEU A 139 -1.16 10.02 9.04
N ARG A 140 -1.17 9.76 7.72
CA ARG A 140 -2.40 9.69 6.91
C ARG A 140 -3.35 8.62 7.43
N ALA A 141 -2.84 7.43 7.72
CA ALA A 141 -3.65 6.32 8.20
C ALA A 141 -4.16 6.54 9.65
N CYS A 142 -3.42 7.29 10.48
CA CYS A 142 -3.84 7.66 11.83
C CYS A 142 -4.88 8.78 11.88
N ARG A 143 -4.92 9.67 10.88
CA ARG A 143 -5.72 10.90 10.90
C ARG A 143 -7.24 10.66 10.84
N LYS A 144 -7.71 9.41 10.79
CA LYS A 144 -9.13 9.09 10.60
C LYS A 144 -9.71 8.03 11.54
N VAL A 145 -9.17 7.88 12.75
CA VAL A 145 -9.79 7.06 13.79
C VAL A 145 -10.50 7.96 14.80
N VAL A 146 -11.64 8.53 14.41
CA VAL A 146 -12.56 9.21 15.32
C VAL A 146 -13.95 8.64 15.07
N CYS A 147 -14.31 7.62 15.86
CA CYS A 147 -15.69 7.14 15.90
C CYS A 147 -16.57 8.28 16.43
N ARG A 148 -17.39 8.90 15.56
CA ARG A 148 -18.49 9.74 16.02
C ARG A 148 -19.62 8.83 16.52
N PRO A 149 -20.21 9.10 17.72
CA PRO A 149 -21.45 8.44 18.08
C PRO A 149 -22.51 8.75 17.04
N ARG A 150 -23.30 7.75 16.63
CA ARG A 150 -24.54 7.96 15.87
C ARG A 150 -25.44 8.83 16.76
N GLY A 151 -25.55 10.12 16.45
CA GLY A 151 -26.44 11.02 17.15
C GLY A 151 -27.87 10.55 16.99
N THR A 152 -28.58 10.34 18.09
CA THR A 152 -30.04 10.27 18.08
C THR A 152 -30.56 11.70 17.86
N ASP A 153 -30.69 12.09 16.61
CA ASP A 153 -31.47 13.27 16.28
C ASP A 153 -32.95 13.01 16.59
N GLN A 154 -33.52 13.94 17.37
CA GLN A 154 -34.93 14.15 17.66
C GLN A 154 -35.70 13.03 18.39
N ARG A 155 -35.75 13.13 19.73
CA ARG A 155 -37.01 13.18 20.53
C ARG A 155 -36.71 13.74 21.93
N ARG A 156 -36.55 15.06 22.06
CA ARG A 156 -36.83 15.73 23.33
C ARG A 156 -38.20 16.38 23.23
N ALA A 157 -39.12 15.80 23.99
CA ALA A 157 -40.43 16.33 24.28
C ALA A 157 -40.33 17.81 24.73
N MET A 158 -41.06 18.69 24.07
CA MET A 158 -41.48 19.96 24.66
C MET A 158 -42.78 19.68 25.41
N ASN A 159 -42.66 19.52 26.73
CA ASN A 159 -43.79 19.62 27.65
C ASN A 159 -44.01 21.13 27.89
N MET A 160 -45.16 21.67 27.53
CA MET A 160 -45.58 23.03 27.88
C MET A 160 -46.80 22.93 28.81
N PRO A 161 -46.80 23.56 30.00
CA PRO A 161 -48.01 23.72 30.80
C PRO A 161 -48.72 25.05 30.45
N GLY A 162 -50.05 25.03 30.42
CA GLY A 162 -50.86 26.26 30.36
C GLY A 162 -52.30 26.01 29.95
N GLU A 163 -53.19 25.91 30.94
CA GLU A 163 -54.63 26.14 30.78
C GLU A 163 -54.88 27.58 30.26
N VAL A 164 -55.80 27.73 29.30
CA VAL A 164 -56.69 28.91 29.23
C VAL A 164 -58.09 28.44 28.82
N LYS A 165 -59.06 28.83 29.65
CA LYS A 165 -60.52 28.64 29.55
C LYS A 165 -61.11 29.20 28.25
N LEU A 166 -62.22 28.58 27.84
CA LEU A 166 -63.47 29.29 27.51
C LEU A 166 -64.59 28.73 28.39
#